data_AF-A0AAV6WSQ2-F1
#
_entry.id   AF-A0AAV6WSQ2-F1
#
_cell.length_a   1.000
_cell.length_b   1.000
_cell.length_c   1.000
_cell.angle_alpha   90.00
_cell.angle_beta   90.00
_cell.angle_gamma   90.00
#
_symmetry.space_group_name_H-M   'P 1'
#
loop_
_entity.id
_entity.type
_entity.pdbx_description
1 polymer ?
#
loop_
_entity_poly.entity_id
_entity_poly.type
_entity_poly.pdbx_seq_one_letter_code
_entity_poly.pdbx_strand_id
1 'polypeptide(L)'
;MRQHSLSHSHRGGAMAAAFVLLLPFFFPSLFTPLSHASPSILSEWNAPKPRHSRLLKSALQRQTSDKQQADLWMPLALQRFKRCTPSASTSPLPEKSTGYVQVFLDGGLNQQRMGICDAVAVAKILNATLVIPHLEVNPVWQDSSTFMDIFDVDQFINVLKDDISIVRELPDEYFWSTREYYATAIRANRVKTAPVHASANWYLENVLPVLQSYGIAAIAPFSHRLAFDNMPEDIQRLRCKVNFQALAFVPHIKALGDALINRLRNPPSTNEVDYTNGLRQDMAAHSACDFGGGKAEKLALAKYRQVIWQGRVLNSQFTDEELRSRGRCPLTPEEIGLLLSALGFDNTTRLYLASHKVYGGEARISTLRSLFPLMEDKKSLTSSEERAQIKGKASLLAAVDYYVSMHSDIFISASPGNMHNAVVGHRTYENMKTIKPNMALLGQLFLNKSLEWLEFEEAIVEGHKNRHGQLRLRKSAQSIYTYPAPDCMCNA
;
A
#
# COMPACT_ATOMS: atom_id res chain seq x y z
N MET A 1 21.36 -51.64 -25.63
CA MET A 1 20.03 -51.95 -26.23
C MET A 1 19.00 -51.71 -25.13
N ARG A 2 18.00 -50.84 -25.33
CA ARG A 2 16.61 -51.15 -25.74
C ARG A 2 15.84 -52.07 -24.77
N GLN A 3 14.61 -51.78 -24.33
CA GLN A 3 13.81 -50.53 -24.39
C GLN A 3 12.52 -50.67 -23.54
N HIS A 4 12.08 -49.59 -22.87
CA HIS A 4 10.71 -49.35 -22.33
C HIS A 4 10.15 -50.37 -21.29
N SER A 5 9.10 -50.05 -20.51
CA SER A 5 8.17 -48.91 -20.59
C SER A 5 7.93 -48.19 -19.26
N LEU A 6 7.60 -46.90 -19.35
CA LEU A 6 7.04 -46.08 -18.28
C LEU A 6 5.78 -45.39 -18.83
N SER A 7 4.69 -45.43 -18.07
CA SER A 7 3.42 -44.82 -18.47
C SER A 7 3.41 -43.32 -18.16
N HIS A 8 3.27 -42.48 -19.18
CA HIS A 8 3.01 -41.04 -18.98
C HIS A 8 1.58 -40.80 -18.50
N SER A 9 1.43 -39.97 -17.47
CA SER A 9 0.18 -39.29 -17.14
C SER A 9 0.45 -37.79 -17.10
N HIS A 10 0.13 -37.07 -18.17
CA HIS A 10 0.26 -35.61 -18.19
C HIS A 10 -0.75 -34.98 -17.22
N ARG A 11 -0.25 -34.24 -16.23
CA ARG A 11 -1.00 -33.18 -15.56
C ARG A 11 -0.38 -31.83 -15.92
N GLY A 12 -0.90 -31.20 -16.97
CA GLY A 12 -0.63 -29.79 -17.24
C GLY A 12 -1.33 -28.93 -16.20
N GLY A 13 -0.62 -28.58 -15.13
CA GLY A 13 -1.09 -27.57 -14.18
C GLY A 13 -0.95 -26.19 -14.80
N ALA A 14 -2.06 -25.44 -14.91
CA ALA A 14 -2.00 -24.06 -15.35
C ALA A 14 -1.20 -23.23 -14.33
N MET A 15 -0.20 -22.48 -14.80
CA MET A 15 0.63 -21.60 -13.97
C MET A 15 -0.14 -20.33 -13.61
N ALA A 16 -1.16 -20.47 -12.76
CA ALA A 16 -1.97 -19.37 -12.28
C ALA A 16 -1.14 -18.48 -11.35
N ALA A 17 -0.94 -17.23 -11.76
CA ALA A 17 -0.09 -16.31 -11.02
C ALA A 17 -0.63 -14.87 -11.06
N ALA A 18 -1.05 -14.36 -9.90
CA ALA A 18 -1.69 -13.06 -9.76
C ALA A 18 -0.68 -11.90 -9.58
N PHE A 19 -1.08 -10.73 -10.06
CA PHE A 19 -0.42 -9.43 -9.89
C PHE A 19 -1.38 -8.39 -9.33
N VAL A 20 -0.88 -7.41 -8.57
CA VAL A 20 -1.73 -6.43 -7.89
C VAL A 20 -1.27 -4.97 -8.01
N LEU A 21 -2.10 -4.14 -8.66
CA LEU A 21 -1.89 -2.70 -8.93
C LEU A 21 -3.00 -1.85 -8.26
N LEU A 22 -2.71 -0.69 -7.68
CA LEU A 22 -3.58 -0.06 -6.65
C LEU A 22 -4.57 1.04 -7.17
N LEU A 23 -5.39 1.66 -6.26
CA LEU A 23 -5.85 3.11 -6.19
C LEU A 23 -7.43 3.46 -6.31
N PRO A 24 -8.15 4.21 -5.39
CA PRO A 24 -9.66 4.26 -5.32
C PRO A 24 -10.51 5.58 -5.57
N PHE A 25 -11.88 5.51 -5.53
CA PHE A 25 -12.88 6.57 -5.94
C PHE A 25 -14.42 6.34 -5.59
N PHE A 26 -15.25 7.40 -5.36
CA PHE A 26 -16.73 7.59 -5.64
C PHE A 26 -17.88 7.73 -4.58
N PHE A 27 -19.03 8.27 -5.05
CA PHE A 27 -20.20 8.97 -4.43
C PHE A 27 -21.55 8.20 -4.58
N PRO A 28 -22.79 8.66 -4.17
CA PRO A 28 -23.31 10.00 -3.78
C PRO A 28 -24.11 10.02 -2.42
N SER A 29 -25.13 10.83 -2.05
CA SER A 29 -26.02 11.86 -2.68
C SER A 29 -26.82 12.74 -1.68
N LEU A 30 -27.29 13.92 -2.15
CA LEU A 30 -28.45 14.76 -1.73
C LEU A 30 -28.43 15.62 -0.42
N PHE A 31 -28.61 16.93 -0.65
CA PHE A 31 -28.86 18.07 0.26
C PHE A 31 -27.73 18.61 1.18
N THR A 32 -27.50 19.93 1.04
CA THR A 32 -26.59 20.82 1.82
C THR A 32 -25.06 20.60 1.63
N PRO A 33 -24.22 21.64 1.84
CA PRO A 33 -24.31 22.94 1.17
C PRO A 33 -23.03 23.28 0.37
N LEU A 34 -23.13 23.34 -0.96
CA LEU A 34 -22.22 24.01 -1.92
C LEU A 34 -20.68 23.82 -1.80
N SER A 35 -20.20 22.84 -1.04
CA SER A 35 -18.78 22.44 -0.99
C SER A 35 -18.39 21.45 -2.10
N HIS A 36 -19.36 21.03 -2.94
CA HIS A 36 -19.13 20.12 -4.05
C HIS A 36 -18.13 20.69 -5.06
N ALA A 37 -16.91 20.15 -5.07
CA ALA A 37 -16.08 20.16 -6.26
C ALA A 37 -16.79 19.31 -7.33
N SER A 38 -17.54 19.97 -8.22
CA SER A 38 -18.24 19.32 -9.33
C SER A 38 -17.29 18.37 -10.08
N PRO A 39 -17.74 17.16 -10.48
CA PRO A 39 -16.96 16.35 -11.39
C PRO A 39 -16.72 17.16 -12.67
N SER A 40 -15.48 17.18 -13.16
CA SER A 40 -15.18 17.76 -14.45
C SER A 40 -15.75 16.86 -15.55
N ILE A 41 -17.02 17.05 -15.89
CA ILE A 41 -17.68 16.37 -17.04
C ILE A 41 -16.83 16.54 -18.32
N LEU A 42 -16.12 17.67 -18.42
CA LEU A 42 -15.14 17.98 -19.47
C LEU A 42 -13.90 17.06 -19.55
N SER A 43 -13.53 16.32 -18.49
CA SER A 43 -12.36 15.43 -18.50
C SER A 43 -12.64 14.02 -19.00
N GLU A 44 -13.91 13.62 -19.12
CA GLU A 44 -14.29 12.31 -19.69
C GLU A 44 -14.54 12.40 -21.21
N TRP A 45 -14.77 13.61 -21.73
CA TRP A 45 -14.98 13.89 -23.16
C TRP A 45 -13.70 13.95 -24.01
N ASN A 46 -12.52 14.05 -23.39
CA ASN A 46 -11.23 14.04 -24.09
C ASN A 46 -10.44 12.78 -23.72
N ALA A 47 -10.75 11.68 -24.39
CA ALA A 47 -9.95 10.45 -24.31
C ALA A 47 -8.48 10.76 -24.68
N PRO A 48 -7.52 10.61 -23.75
CA PRO A 48 -6.13 10.95 -24.03
C PRO A 48 -5.57 9.91 -25.02
N LYS A 49 -5.11 10.38 -26.19
CA LYS A 49 -4.52 9.50 -27.20
C LYS A 49 -3.29 8.78 -26.64
N PRO A 50 -3.04 7.50 -27.01
CA PRO A 50 -1.85 6.76 -26.59
C PRO A 50 -0.56 7.54 -26.88
N ARG A 51 0.24 7.79 -25.83
CA ARG A 51 1.47 8.58 -25.88
C ARG A 51 2.62 7.82 -26.54
N HIS A 52 2.54 6.50 -26.56
CA HIS A 52 3.60 5.57 -26.96
C HIS A 52 3.09 4.58 -28.03
N SER A 53 2.21 5.06 -28.92
CA SER A 53 1.51 4.25 -29.95
C SER A 53 2.38 3.29 -30.76
N ARG A 54 3.65 3.63 -31.06
CA ARG A 54 4.65 2.74 -31.66
C ARG A 54 4.93 1.51 -30.77
N LEU A 55 5.34 1.74 -29.53
CA LEU A 55 5.61 0.68 -28.55
C LEU A 55 4.34 -0.13 -28.26
N LEU A 56 3.18 0.52 -28.16
CA LEU A 56 1.88 -0.14 -27.94
C LEU A 56 1.51 -1.08 -29.09
N LYS A 57 1.72 -0.66 -30.35
CA LYS A 57 1.49 -1.53 -31.51
C LYS A 57 2.38 -2.78 -31.46
N SER A 58 3.68 -2.62 -31.18
CA SER A 58 4.59 -3.76 -31.06
C SER A 58 4.24 -4.67 -29.87
N ALA A 59 3.89 -4.09 -28.72
CA ALA A 59 3.48 -4.82 -27.51
C ALA A 59 2.23 -5.69 -27.72
N LEU A 60 1.33 -5.28 -28.62
CA LEU A 60 0.14 -6.04 -29.05
C LEU A 60 0.43 -7.12 -30.12
N GLN A 61 1.58 -7.05 -30.79
CA GLN A 61 1.95 -7.94 -31.91
C GLN A 61 3.06 -8.95 -31.57
N ARG A 62 3.78 -8.76 -30.47
CA ARG A 62 4.85 -9.67 -30.00
C ARG A 62 4.29 -11.03 -29.58
N GLN A 63 5.19 -12.00 -29.48
CA GLN A 63 4.95 -13.31 -28.87
C GLN A 63 5.95 -13.50 -27.73
N THR A 64 5.49 -13.91 -26.54
CA THR A 64 6.38 -14.32 -25.45
C THR A 64 6.87 -15.74 -25.73
N SER A 65 8.14 -16.05 -25.50
CA SER A 65 8.61 -17.45 -25.52
C SER A 65 8.27 -18.18 -24.21
N ASP A 66 7.99 -19.49 -24.30
CA ASP A 66 7.74 -20.37 -23.14
C ASP A 66 8.84 -20.24 -22.07
N LYS A 67 10.09 -20.04 -22.50
CA LYS A 67 11.23 -19.81 -21.60
C LYS A 67 11.10 -18.49 -20.84
N GLN A 68 10.80 -17.38 -21.53
CA GLN A 68 10.58 -16.08 -20.87
C GLN A 68 9.43 -16.19 -19.87
N GLN A 69 8.32 -16.85 -20.21
CA GLN A 69 7.23 -17.10 -19.26
C GLN A 69 7.71 -17.92 -18.05
N ALA A 70 8.43 -19.02 -18.27
CA ALA A 70 8.93 -19.87 -17.19
C ALA A 70 9.85 -19.10 -16.22
N ASP A 71 10.88 -18.43 -16.74
CA ASP A 71 11.84 -17.61 -15.96
C ASP A 71 11.11 -16.49 -15.18
N LEU A 72 10.07 -15.90 -15.79
CA LEU A 72 9.24 -14.85 -15.20
C LEU A 72 8.36 -15.35 -14.05
N TRP A 73 7.88 -16.59 -14.11
CA TRP A 73 7.06 -17.22 -13.07
C TRP A 73 7.85 -18.01 -12.02
N MET A 74 9.15 -18.28 -12.22
CA MET A 74 9.99 -18.95 -11.20
C MET A 74 9.90 -18.26 -9.82
N PRO A 75 9.78 -19.01 -8.71
CA PRO A 75 9.85 -18.45 -7.35
C PRO A 75 11.15 -17.69 -7.06
N LEU A 76 11.16 -16.88 -6.00
CA LEU A 76 12.42 -16.30 -5.50
C LEU A 76 13.33 -17.42 -4.97
N ALA A 77 14.60 -17.37 -5.37
CA ALA A 77 15.65 -18.17 -4.75
C ALA A 77 15.72 -17.90 -3.24
N LEU A 78 16.07 -18.91 -2.45
CA LEU A 78 16.17 -18.80 -0.99
C LEU A 78 17.12 -17.67 -0.59
N GLN A 79 16.60 -16.70 0.16
CA GLN A 79 17.37 -15.54 0.63
C GLN A 79 18.18 -15.91 1.87
N ARG A 80 19.29 -15.18 2.10
CA ARG A 80 20.14 -15.34 3.28
C ARG A 80 19.47 -14.96 4.62
N PHE A 81 18.27 -14.40 4.56
CA PHE A 81 17.48 -13.98 5.72
C PHE A 81 16.09 -14.60 5.62
N LYS A 82 15.56 -15.04 6.77
CA LYS A 82 14.22 -15.60 6.95
C LYS A 82 13.50 -14.90 8.10
N ARG A 83 12.20 -15.18 8.28
CA ARG A 83 11.48 -14.78 9.49
C ARG A 83 12.18 -15.33 10.73
N CYS A 84 12.43 -14.48 11.72
CA CYS A 84 12.93 -14.95 13.01
C CYS A 84 11.93 -15.91 13.66
N THR A 85 12.43 -17.00 14.23
CA THR A 85 11.66 -17.84 15.15
C THR A 85 11.22 -16.98 16.34
N PRO A 86 9.97 -17.06 16.81
CA PRO A 86 9.55 -16.36 18.01
C PRO A 86 10.37 -16.80 19.23
N SER A 87 11.18 -15.90 19.77
CA SER A 87 11.73 -16.02 21.12
C SER A 87 10.66 -15.59 22.13
N ALA A 88 10.48 -16.34 23.21
CA ALA A 88 9.73 -15.84 24.36
C ALA A 88 10.40 -14.57 24.90
N SER A 89 9.61 -13.61 25.39
CA SER A 89 10.16 -12.48 26.15
C SER A 89 10.80 -13.02 27.42
N THR A 90 12.10 -12.75 27.62
CA THR A 90 12.84 -13.16 28.83
C THR A 90 12.68 -12.18 29.99
N SER A 91 11.94 -11.08 29.79
CA SER A 91 11.63 -10.09 30.82
C SER A 91 10.12 -10.02 31.01
N PRO A 92 9.59 -10.26 32.23
CA PRO A 92 8.17 -10.05 32.51
C PRO A 92 7.81 -8.57 32.38
N LEU A 93 6.53 -8.28 32.13
CA LEU A 93 6.02 -6.91 32.20
C LEU A 93 6.16 -6.35 33.62
N PRO A 94 6.52 -5.07 33.79
CA PRO A 94 6.46 -4.41 35.09
C PRO A 94 5.05 -4.47 35.69
N GLU A 95 4.94 -4.86 36.96
CA GLU A 95 3.65 -5.05 37.67
C GLU A 95 2.77 -3.78 37.70
N LYS A 96 3.36 -2.61 37.48
CA LYS A 96 2.67 -1.33 37.39
C LYS A 96 3.14 -0.56 36.16
N SER A 97 2.17 -0.10 35.38
CA SER A 97 2.36 0.83 34.28
C SER A 97 2.41 2.27 34.80
N THR A 98 3.13 3.15 34.09
CA THR A 98 3.26 4.57 34.44
C THR A 98 1.97 5.39 34.17
N GLY A 99 1.05 4.85 33.36
CA GLY A 99 -0.20 5.51 33.00
C GLY A 99 -0.69 5.07 31.62
N TYR A 100 -1.69 5.77 31.07
CA TYR A 100 -2.31 5.46 29.79
C TYR A 100 -1.82 6.36 28.65
N VAL A 101 -1.52 5.77 27.49
CA VAL A 101 -1.21 6.52 26.26
C VAL A 101 -2.31 6.34 25.23
N GLN A 102 -2.86 7.46 24.78
CA GLN A 102 -3.75 7.53 23.61
C GLN A 102 -2.98 8.09 22.40
N VAL A 103 -3.27 7.57 21.21
CA VAL A 103 -2.78 8.11 19.94
C VAL A 103 -3.92 8.32 18.97
N PHE A 104 -3.85 9.41 18.21
CA PHE A 104 -4.88 9.84 17.26
C PHE A 104 -4.28 9.91 15.85
N LEU A 105 -4.49 8.83 15.08
CA LEU A 105 -3.70 8.47 13.91
C LEU A 105 -4.17 9.10 12.59
N ASP A 106 -3.33 9.96 12.03
CA ASP A 106 -3.54 10.61 10.73
C ASP A 106 -3.08 9.77 9.52
N GLY A 107 -3.37 10.28 8.31
CA GLY A 107 -3.04 9.63 7.04
C GLY A 107 -4.11 8.63 6.59
N GLY A 108 -3.78 7.81 5.58
CA GLY A 108 -4.62 6.66 5.20
C GLY A 108 -4.11 5.36 5.81
N LEU A 109 -4.88 4.26 5.70
CA LEU A 109 -4.60 2.94 6.28
C LEU A 109 -3.11 2.56 6.39
N ASN A 110 -2.34 2.65 5.30
CA ASN A 110 -0.94 2.21 5.27
C ASN A 110 0.03 3.17 5.99
N GLN A 111 -0.36 4.41 6.27
CA GLN A 111 0.33 5.31 7.20
C GLN A 111 -0.09 5.04 8.63
N GLN A 112 -1.39 4.79 8.85
CA GLN A 112 -1.94 4.44 10.16
C GLN A 112 -1.32 3.12 10.68
N ARG A 113 -1.11 2.10 9.84
CA ARG A 113 -0.32 0.88 10.17
C ARG A 113 1.05 1.22 10.77
N MET A 114 1.81 2.09 10.13
CA MET A 114 3.14 2.51 10.62
C MET A 114 3.02 3.28 11.94
N GLY A 115 2.00 4.14 12.08
CA GLY A 115 1.71 4.86 13.32
C GLY A 115 1.28 3.97 14.48
N ILE A 116 0.57 2.85 14.24
CA ILE A 116 0.25 1.86 15.29
C ILE A 116 1.54 1.18 15.78
N CYS A 117 2.44 0.81 14.87
CA CYS A 117 3.72 0.21 15.21
C CYS A 117 4.58 1.17 16.05
N ASP A 118 4.60 2.45 15.68
CA ASP A 118 5.26 3.51 16.44
C ASP A 118 4.58 3.76 17.80
N ALA A 119 3.26 3.64 17.90
CA ALA A 119 2.50 3.82 19.15
C ALA A 119 2.79 2.70 20.18
N VAL A 120 2.85 1.44 19.73
CA VAL A 120 3.27 0.30 20.56
C VAL A 120 4.71 0.49 21.06
N ALA A 121 5.61 0.96 20.20
CA ALA A 121 6.98 1.28 20.59
C ALA A 121 7.06 2.42 21.62
N VAL A 122 6.29 3.50 21.43
CA VAL A 122 6.20 4.63 22.39
C VAL A 122 5.62 4.17 23.73
N ALA A 123 4.59 3.32 23.73
CA ALA A 123 4.05 2.74 24.96
C ALA A 123 5.12 1.91 25.70
N LYS A 124 5.91 1.09 24.99
CA LYS A 124 7.03 0.33 25.56
C LYS A 124 8.11 1.23 26.17
N ILE A 125 8.51 2.30 25.45
CA ILE A 125 9.51 3.28 25.91
C ILE A 125 9.07 4.00 27.19
N LEU A 126 7.77 4.28 27.32
CA LEU A 126 7.20 5.02 28.47
C LEU A 126 6.75 4.12 29.64
N ASN A 127 6.89 2.79 29.53
CA ASN A 127 6.22 1.80 30.40
C ASN A 127 4.71 2.07 30.56
N ALA A 128 4.07 2.52 29.49
CA ALA A 128 2.68 2.95 29.45
C ALA A 128 1.75 1.85 28.93
N THR A 129 0.50 1.90 29.38
CA THR A 129 -0.59 1.06 28.87
C THR A 129 -1.17 1.73 27.63
N LEU A 130 -1.15 1.02 26.50
CA LEU A 130 -1.67 1.55 25.25
C LEU A 130 -3.20 1.39 25.20
N VAL A 131 -3.92 2.49 25.03
CA VAL A 131 -5.33 2.45 24.63
C VAL A 131 -5.40 2.15 23.12
N ILE A 132 -6.34 1.32 22.67
CA ILE A 132 -6.47 0.97 21.24
C ILE A 132 -6.46 2.24 20.37
N PRO A 133 -5.54 2.34 19.37
CA PRO A 133 -5.33 3.57 18.59
C PRO A 133 -6.59 4.11 17.90
N HIS A 134 -6.90 5.39 18.15
CA HIS A 134 -7.97 6.09 17.45
C HIS A 134 -7.55 6.43 16.02
N LEU A 135 -8.39 6.14 15.03
CA LEU A 135 -8.14 6.48 13.63
C LEU A 135 -8.86 7.79 13.27
N GLU A 136 -8.11 8.81 12.83
CA GLU A 136 -8.72 10.07 12.39
C GLU A 136 -9.40 9.90 11.02
N VAL A 137 -10.57 10.53 10.84
CA VAL A 137 -11.26 10.61 9.55
C VAL A 137 -10.38 11.37 8.55
N ASN A 138 -9.94 10.68 7.49
CA ASN A 138 -9.05 11.29 6.51
C ASN A 138 -9.81 12.24 5.56
N PRO A 139 -9.37 13.50 5.36
CA PRO A 139 -10.10 14.48 4.56
C PRO A 139 -10.23 14.11 3.06
N VAL A 140 -9.37 13.24 2.54
CA VAL A 140 -9.43 12.74 1.16
C VAL A 140 -10.47 11.62 1.00
N TRP A 141 -10.73 10.85 2.07
CA TRP A 141 -11.55 9.64 2.04
C TRP A 141 -12.89 9.71 2.76
N GLN A 142 -13.01 10.59 3.76
CA GLN A 142 -14.22 10.72 4.59
C GLN A 142 -14.66 9.38 5.23
N ASP A 143 -13.70 8.49 5.47
CA ASP A 143 -13.92 7.17 6.07
C ASP A 143 -13.77 7.26 7.60
N SER A 144 -14.81 6.81 8.32
CA SER A 144 -14.91 6.77 9.78
C SER A 144 -14.70 5.37 10.37
N SER A 145 -14.21 4.40 9.58
CA SER A 145 -13.89 3.05 10.04
C SER A 145 -12.89 3.08 11.20
N THR A 146 -13.25 2.43 12.31
CA THR A 146 -12.44 2.36 13.52
C THR A 146 -11.26 1.38 13.35
N PHE A 147 -10.40 1.31 14.37
CA PHE A 147 -9.40 0.23 14.46
C PHE A 147 -10.06 -1.16 14.37
N MET A 148 -11.22 -1.34 15.03
CA MET A 148 -11.90 -2.64 15.15
C MET A 148 -12.68 -3.03 13.88
N ASP A 149 -13.02 -2.08 13.01
CA ASP A 149 -13.56 -2.36 11.67
C ASP A 149 -12.50 -3.01 10.74
N ILE A 150 -11.21 -2.82 11.04
CA ILE A 150 -10.09 -3.13 10.13
C ILE A 150 -9.23 -4.26 10.70
N PHE A 151 -8.85 -4.17 11.97
CA PHE A 151 -7.86 -5.02 12.61
C PHE A 151 -8.49 -5.92 13.69
N ASP A 152 -7.94 -7.13 13.76
CA ASP A 152 -8.31 -8.17 14.70
C ASP A 152 -7.75 -7.81 16.10
N VAL A 153 -8.61 -7.26 16.96
CA VAL A 153 -8.21 -6.70 18.28
C VAL A 153 -7.71 -7.79 19.23
N ASP A 154 -8.34 -8.97 19.23
CA ASP A 154 -7.94 -10.09 20.07
C ASP A 154 -6.59 -10.67 19.64
N GLN A 155 -6.35 -10.80 18.32
CA GLN A 155 -5.02 -11.11 17.79
C GLN A 155 -4.00 -10.04 18.19
N PHE A 156 -4.33 -8.75 18.05
CA PHE A 156 -3.43 -7.64 18.36
C PHE A 156 -3.00 -7.64 19.83
N ILE A 157 -3.95 -7.82 20.76
CA ILE A 157 -3.67 -7.90 22.20
C ILE A 157 -2.92 -9.20 22.54
N ASN A 158 -3.37 -10.37 22.08
CA ASN A 158 -2.76 -11.66 22.43
C ASN A 158 -1.33 -11.82 21.89
N VAL A 159 -1.00 -11.23 20.73
CA VAL A 159 0.38 -11.23 20.19
C VAL A 159 1.31 -10.33 21.01
N LEU A 160 0.80 -9.24 21.58
CA LEU A 160 1.60 -8.18 22.23
C LEU A 160 1.56 -8.20 23.77
N LYS A 161 0.77 -9.09 24.39
CA LYS A 161 0.56 -9.20 25.85
C LYS A 161 1.83 -9.38 26.68
N ASP A 162 2.90 -9.92 26.09
CA ASP A 162 4.20 -10.13 26.74
C ASP A 162 5.17 -8.96 26.47
N ASP A 163 4.80 -8.03 25.58
CA ASP A 163 5.58 -6.85 25.20
C ASP A 163 5.08 -5.57 25.88
N ILE A 164 3.77 -5.30 25.87
CA ILE A 164 3.11 -4.15 26.52
C ILE A 164 1.70 -4.49 27.04
N SER A 165 1.22 -3.73 28.03
CA SER A 165 -0.18 -3.71 28.41
C SER A 165 -1.02 -2.94 27.39
N ILE A 166 -2.17 -3.48 26.99
CA ILE A 166 -3.10 -2.88 26.01
C ILE A 166 -4.52 -2.96 26.56
N VAL A 167 -5.27 -1.86 26.51
CA VAL A 167 -6.70 -1.79 26.89
C VAL A 167 -7.56 -1.38 25.70
N ARG A 168 -8.75 -1.98 25.59
CA ARG A 168 -9.71 -1.70 24.51
C ARG A 168 -10.28 -0.29 24.58
N GLU A 169 -10.58 0.14 25.80
CA GLU A 169 -11.25 1.40 26.12
C GLU A 169 -10.53 2.07 27.31
N LEU A 170 -10.93 3.30 27.64
CA LEU A 170 -10.37 4.03 28.78
C LEU A 170 -10.97 3.52 30.11
N PRO A 171 -10.19 3.51 31.20
CA PRO A 171 -10.76 3.44 32.56
C PRO A 171 -11.70 4.63 32.82
N ASP A 172 -12.70 4.43 33.68
CA ASP A 172 -13.74 5.42 33.98
C ASP A 172 -13.17 6.78 34.46
N GLU A 173 -12.08 6.76 35.24
CA GLU A 173 -11.38 7.95 35.72
C GLU A 173 -10.81 8.84 34.59
N TYR A 174 -10.67 8.30 33.37
CA TYR A 174 -10.24 9.00 32.16
C TYR A 174 -11.33 9.14 31.09
N PHE A 175 -12.60 8.79 31.37
CA PHE A 175 -13.71 8.88 30.39
C PHE A 175 -13.80 10.24 29.66
N TRP A 176 -13.44 11.33 30.33
CA TRP A 176 -13.38 12.69 29.78
C TRP A 176 -12.32 12.89 28.66
N SER A 177 -11.39 11.95 28.47
CA SER A 177 -10.23 12.04 27.58
C SER A 177 -10.57 11.72 26.11
N THR A 178 -11.68 12.27 25.60
CA THR A 178 -12.24 11.95 24.28
C THR A 178 -11.65 12.79 23.15
N ARG A 179 -11.97 12.40 21.90
CA ARG A 179 -11.57 13.14 20.70
C ARG A 179 -12.14 14.57 20.63
N GLU A 180 -13.31 14.77 21.23
CA GLU A 180 -14.06 16.02 21.31
C GLU A 180 -13.46 16.93 22.39
N TYR A 181 -13.14 16.38 23.56
CA TYR A 181 -12.43 17.09 24.63
C TYR A 181 -11.12 17.71 24.14
N TYR A 182 -10.42 17.01 23.24
CA TYR A 182 -9.23 17.49 22.56
C TYR A 182 -9.49 18.39 21.33
N ALA A 183 -10.70 18.39 20.77
CA ALA A 183 -11.06 19.27 19.66
C ALA A 183 -11.27 20.71 20.12
N THR A 184 -11.91 20.93 21.27
CA THR A 184 -12.40 22.25 21.69
C THR A 184 -11.34 23.19 22.24
N ALA A 185 -10.19 22.69 22.74
CA ALA A 185 -9.20 23.51 23.42
C ALA A 185 -7.77 22.95 23.35
N ILE A 186 -6.80 23.75 23.80
CA ILE A 186 -5.48 23.24 24.22
C ILE A 186 -5.66 22.60 25.59
N ARG A 187 -5.16 21.37 25.76
CA ARG A 187 -5.22 20.59 27.01
C ARG A 187 -3.80 20.22 27.42
N ALA A 188 -3.48 20.34 28.70
CA ALA A 188 -2.12 20.07 29.19
C ALA A 188 -1.70 18.59 29.00
N ASN A 189 -2.67 17.67 29.02
CA ASN A 189 -2.43 16.26 28.72
C ASN A 189 -2.44 15.91 27.21
N ARG A 190 -2.46 16.91 26.31
CA ARG A 190 -2.37 16.70 24.85
C ARG A 190 -1.04 17.14 24.28
N VAL A 191 -0.23 16.17 23.85
CA VAL A 191 1.02 16.37 23.13
C VAL A 191 0.72 16.61 21.64
N LYS A 192 1.03 17.81 21.15
CA LYS A 192 0.89 18.19 19.72
C LYS A 192 2.22 18.34 18.98
N THR A 193 3.34 18.33 19.71
CA THR A 193 4.65 18.84 19.28
C THR A 193 5.63 17.78 18.82
N ALA A 194 5.23 16.50 18.75
CA ALA A 194 6.08 15.38 18.35
C ALA A 194 6.73 15.64 16.97
N PRO A 195 8.07 15.81 16.89
CA PRO A 195 8.73 16.07 15.62
C PRO A 195 8.65 14.85 14.70
N VAL A 196 8.93 15.06 13.42
CA VAL A 196 9.09 13.94 12.47
C VAL A 196 10.44 13.28 12.76
N HIS A 197 10.45 11.97 12.96
CA HIS A 197 11.62 11.20 13.44
C HIS A 197 12.12 11.64 14.83
N ALA A 198 11.18 11.82 15.77
CA ALA A 198 11.47 11.96 17.19
C ALA A 198 12.26 10.75 17.72
N SER A 199 13.28 11.00 18.54
CA SER A 199 14.05 9.97 19.24
C SER A 199 13.29 9.39 20.43
N ALA A 200 13.71 8.23 20.95
CA ALA A 200 13.15 7.67 22.19
C ALA A 200 13.25 8.66 23.37
N ASN A 201 14.39 9.33 23.53
CA ASN A 201 14.61 10.35 24.56
C ASN A 201 13.60 11.50 24.47
N TRP A 202 13.22 11.93 23.26
CA TRP A 202 12.21 12.99 23.12
C TRP A 202 10.88 12.61 23.79
N TYR A 203 10.44 11.35 23.69
CA TYR A 203 9.24 10.87 24.39
C TYR A 203 9.44 10.81 25.91
N LEU A 204 10.61 10.37 26.38
CA LEU A 204 10.95 10.37 27.81
C LEU A 204 11.00 11.80 28.40
N GLU A 205 11.42 12.79 27.61
CA GLU A 205 11.54 14.19 28.04
C GLU A 205 10.20 14.97 27.92
N ASN A 206 9.36 14.65 26.93
CA ASN A 206 8.19 15.47 26.56
C ASN A 206 6.82 14.80 26.78
N VAL A 207 6.79 13.46 26.95
CA VAL A 207 5.53 12.70 27.12
C VAL A 207 5.47 12.01 28.48
N LEU A 208 6.58 11.47 28.98
CA LEU A 208 6.63 10.85 30.32
C LEU A 208 6.22 11.81 31.45
N PRO A 209 6.64 13.11 31.49
CA PRO A 209 6.22 14.02 32.55
C PRO A 209 4.72 14.34 32.49
N VAL A 210 4.14 14.35 31.29
CA VAL A 210 2.69 14.53 31.08
C VAL A 210 1.94 13.30 31.62
N LEU A 211 2.42 12.09 31.30
CA LEU A 211 1.87 10.84 31.79
C LEU A 211 1.89 10.77 33.32
N GLN A 212 3.03 11.14 33.94
CA GLN A 212 3.21 11.18 35.39
C GLN A 212 2.36 12.26 36.08
N SER A 213 2.07 13.38 35.40
CA SER A 213 1.29 14.49 35.98
C SER A 213 -0.23 14.31 35.89
N TYR A 214 -0.71 13.57 34.89
CA TYR A 214 -2.15 13.45 34.57
C TYR A 214 -2.69 12.02 34.57
N GLY A 215 -1.85 10.99 34.76
CA GLY A 215 -2.20 9.58 34.61
C GLY A 215 -2.42 9.13 33.16
N ILE A 216 -2.68 10.07 32.26
CA ILE A 216 -2.95 9.85 30.84
C ILE A 216 -2.27 10.91 29.95
N ALA A 217 -1.74 10.49 28.80
CA ALA A 217 -1.20 11.38 27.77
C ALA A 217 -1.75 11.05 26.38
N ALA A 218 -2.28 12.05 25.68
CA ALA A 218 -2.78 11.91 24.31
C ALA A 218 -1.85 12.57 23.30
N ILE A 219 -1.34 11.80 22.34
CA ILE A 219 -0.51 12.30 21.25
C ILE A 219 -1.41 12.51 20.02
N ALA A 220 -1.62 13.77 19.65
CA ALA A 220 -2.65 14.14 18.66
C ALA A 220 -2.31 15.45 17.92
N PRO A 221 -2.12 15.44 16.58
CA PRO A 221 -2.13 14.27 15.71
C PRO A 221 -0.90 13.37 15.94
N PHE A 222 -1.06 12.08 15.69
CA PHE A 222 0.03 11.11 15.67
C PHE A 222 0.12 10.45 14.28
N SER A 223 1.33 10.09 13.89
CA SER A 223 1.63 9.42 12.62
C SER A 223 2.89 8.56 12.81
N HIS A 224 3.63 8.26 11.74
CA HIS A 224 4.93 7.59 11.85
C HIS A 224 6.01 8.57 12.38
N ARG A 225 5.92 8.93 13.65
CA ARG A 225 6.72 9.99 14.29
C ARG A 225 8.04 9.50 14.89
N LEU A 226 8.22 8.19 15.11
CA LEU A 226 9.41 7.65 15.75
C LEU A 226 10.56 7.47 14.73
N ALA A 227 11.79 7.76 15.14
CA ALA A 227 13.00 7.59 14.32
C ALA A 227 13.20 6.14 13.81
N PHE A 228 14.02 5.95 12.78
CA PHE A 228 14.41 4.60 12.27
C PHE A 228 15.88 4.26 12.52
N ASP A 229 16.67 5.29 12.79
CA ASP A 229 18.06 5.28 13.23
C ASP A 229 18.14 5.37 14.77
N ASN A 230 19.25 4.90 15.34
CA ASN A 230 19.57 5.04 16.77
C ASN A 230 18.54 4.49 17.78
N MET A 231 17.58 3.69 17.31
CA MET A 231 16.59 2.98 18.14
C MET A 231 17.14 1.66 18.68
N PRO A 232 16.87 1.29 19.95
CA PRO A 232 17.23 -0.02 20.50
C PRO A 232 16.66 -1.19 19.69
N GLU A 233 17.41 -2.31 19.66
CA GLU A 233 17.08 -3.46 18.80
C GLU A 233 15.77 -4.15 19.21
N ASP A 234 15.49 -4.25 20.52
CA ASP A 234 14.23 -4.78 21.06
C ASP A 234 13.03 -3.94 20.62
N ILE A 235 13.14 -2.62 20.64
CA ILE A 235 12.09 -1.70 20.17
C ILE A 235 11.87 -1.82 18.65
N GLN A 236 12.94 -2.01 17.87
CA GLN A 236 12.84 -2.25 16.43
C GLN A 236 12.17 -3.60 16.15
N ARG A 237 12.60 -4.68 16.81
CA ARG A 237 11.99 -6.01 16.74
C ARG A 237 10.51 -5.98 17.15
N LEU A 238 10.14 -5.19 18.16
CA LEU A 238 8.74 -4.96 18.54
C LEU A 238 7.94 -4.29 17.42
N ARG A 239 8.45 -3.20 16.81
CA ARG A 239 7.80 -2.56 15.64
C ARG A 239 7.62 -3.54 14.47
N CYS A 240 8.60 -4.43 14.24
CA CYS A 240 8.49 -5.51 13.26
C CYS A 240 7.38 -6.51 13.61
N LYS A 241 7.34 -6.99 14.87
CA LYS A 241 6.31 -7.91 15.40
C LYS A 241 4.90 -7.31 15.24
N VAL A 242 4.73 -6.03 15.55
CA VAL A 242 3.45 -5.33 15.35
C VAL A 242 3.06 -5.30 13.87
N ASN A 243 3.95 -4.85 12.99
CA ASN A 243 3.63 -4.64 11.57
C ASN A 243 3.28 -5.93 10.82
N PHE A 244 4.00 -7.03 11.11
CA PHE A 244 3.91 -8.28 10.36
C PHE A 244 3.14 -9.41 11.07
N GLN A 245 2.91 -9.35 12.40
CA GLN A 245 2.29 -10.45 13.16
C GLN A 245 1.03 -10.01 13.94
N ALA A 246 1.06 -8.85 14.61
CA ALA A 246 -0.07 -8.36 15.40
C ALA A 246 -1.17 -7.71 14.54
N LEU A 247 -0.80 -6.93 13.50
CA LEU A 247 -1.72 -6.22 12.62
C LEU A 247 -2.33 -7.11 11.52
N ALA A 248 -3.03 -8.16 11.96
CA ALA A 248 -3.92 -8.97 11.13
C ALA A 248 -5.27 -8.26 10.90
N PHE A 249 -5.85 -8.42 9.71
CA PHE A 249 -7.18 -7.88 9.42
C PHE A 249 -8.31 -8.71 10.06
N VAL A 250 -9.48 -8.12 10.24
CA VAL A 250 -10.68 -8.83 10.74
C VAL A 250 -11.14 -9.97 9.80
N PRO A 251 -11.86 -11.00 10.31
CA PRO A 251 -12.20 -12.20 9.55
C PRO A 251 -12.90 -11.98 8.20
N HIS A 252 -13.80 -11.00 8.09
CA HIS A 252 -14.53 -10.75 6.84
C HIS A 252 -13.63 -10.20 5.72
N ILE A 253 -12.57 -9.44 6.05
CA ILE A 253 -11.57 -8.94 5.10
C ILE A 253 -10.70 -10.10 4.59
N LYS A 254 -10.28 -10.99 5.50
CA LYS A 254 -9.52 -12.22 5.17
C LYS A 254 -10.34 -13.09 4.19
N ALA A 255 -11.55 -13.49 4.60
CA ALA A 255 -12.42 -14.39 3.82
C ALA A 255 -12.79 -13.84 2.44
N LEU A 256 -13.05 -12.53 2.32
CA LEU A 256 -13.31 -11.89 1.03
C LEU A 256 -12.04 -11.85 0.16
N GLY A 257 -10.88 -11.59 0.76
CA GLY A 257 -9.58 -11.70 0.10
C GLY A 257 -9.31 -13.10 -0.44
N ASP A 258 -9.53 -14.13 0.38
CA ASP A 258 -9.42 -15.55 -0.01
C ASP A 258 -10.36 -15.91 -1.17
N ALA A 259 -11.61 -15.43 -1.14
CA ALA A 259 -12.55 -15.62 -2.25
C ALA A 259 -12.06 -14.98 -3.56
N LEU A 260 -11.52 -13.76 -3.51
CA LEU A 260 -10.91 -13.08 -4.67
C LEU A 260 -9.72 -13.88 -5.22
N ILE A 261 -8.79 -14.30 -4.36
CA ILE A 261 -7.60 -15.07 -4.72
C ILE A 261 -7.98 -16.42 -5.35
N ASN A 262 -8.95 -17.11 -4.77
CA ASN A 262 -9.42 -18.41 -5.28
C ASN A 262 -10.09 -18.29 -6.65
N ARG A 263 -10.84 -17.21 -6.93
CA ARG A 263 -11.43 -16.92 -8.25
C ARG A 263 -10.41 -16.49 -9.30
N LEU A 264 -9.36 -15.75 -8.89
CA LEU A 264 -8.23 -15.40 -9.75
C LEU A 264 -7.42 -16.63 -10.19
N ARG A 265 -7.22 -17.60 -9.29
CA ARG A 265 -6.51 -18.86 -9.57
C ARG A 265 -7.38 -19.91 -10.26
N ASN A 266 -8.68 -19.96 -9.94
CA ASN A 266 -9.65 -20.93 -10.46
C ASN A 266 -10.86 -20.18 -11.07
N PRO A 267 -10.75 -19.67 -12.31
CA PRO A 267 -11.79 -18.85 -12.92
C PRO A 267 -13.03 -19.69 -13.29
N PRO A 268 -14.26 -19.14 -13.13
CA PRO A 268 -15.48 -19.77 -13.64
C PRO A 268 -15.50 -19.80 -15.18
N SER A 269 -16.30 -20.71 -15.75
CA SER A 269 -16.36 -20.99 -17.20
C SER A 269 -17.11 -19.94 -18.05
N THR A 270 -17.61 -18.87 -17.44
CA THR A 270 -18.37 -17.78 -18.09
C THR A 270 -18.07 -16.47 -17.37
N ASN A 271 -17.71 -15.41 -18.10
CA ASN A 271 -17.62 -14.03 -17.60
C ASN A 271 -17.72 -13.05 -18.78
N GLU A 272 -18.85 -12.35 -18.92
CA GLU A 272 -18.87 -10.98 -19.45
C GLU A 272 -18.74 -10.02 -18.27
N VAL A 273 -17.97 -8.94 -18.42
CA VAL A 273 -17.59 -8.07 -17.28
C VAL A 273 -17.49 -6.60 -17.68
N ASP A 274 -18.05 -5.73 -16.84
CA ASP A 274 -17.95 -4.26 -16.92
C ASP A 274 -16.91 -3.71 -15.92
N TYR A 275 -15.88 -3.04 -16.45
CA TYR A 275 -14.60 -2.72 -15.79
C TYR A 275 -14.31 -1.21 -15.78
N THR A 276 -14.02 -0.60 -14.63
CA THR A 276 -13.82 0.87 -14.56
C THR A 276 -12.75 1.39 -13.58
N ASN A 277 -11.73 0.60 -13.22
CA ASN A 277 -10.84 0.89 -12.08
C ASN A 277 -9.36 1.11 -12.47
N GLY A 278 -8.60 1.97 -11.77
CA GLY A 278 -7.21 2.35 -12.11
C GLY A 278 -6.68 3.66 -11.47
N LEU A 279 -5.63 4.27 -12.05
CA LEU A 279 -4.89 5.46 -11.54
C LEU A 279 -5.76 6.51 -10.80
N ARG A 280 -5.51 6.73 -9.50
CA ARG A 280 -6.19 7.75 -8.64
C ARG A 280 -6.12 9.18 -9.16
N GLN A 281 -7.20 9.92 -8.91
CA GLN A 281 -7.23 11.38 -9.06
C GLN A 281 -6.30 12.10 -8.09
N ASP A 282 -6.26 11.74 -6.80
CA ASP A 282 -5.45 12.44 -5.81
C ASP A 282 -3.94 12.13 -5.95
N MET A 283 -3.56 10.91 -6.38
CA MET A 283 -2.15 10.63 -6.72
C MET A 283 -1.73 11.29 -8.03
N ALA A 284 -2.61 11.38 -9.03
CA ALA A 284 -2.36 12.22 -10.20
C ALA A 284 -2.19 13.70 -9.80
N ALA A 285 -3.05 14.21 -8.91
CA ALA A 285 -2.97 15.58 -8.41
C ALA A 285 -1.68 15.83 -7.59
N HIS A 286 -1.32 14.96 -6.65
CA HIS A 286 -0.14 15.10 -5.80
C HIS A 286 1.18 14.89 -6.56
N SER A 287 1.18 14.10 -7.64
CA SER A 287 2.39 13.94 -8.47
C SER A 287 2.80 15.24 -9.18
N ALA A 288 1.82 16.10 -9.49
CA ALA A 288 1.91 17.29 -10.33
C ALA A 288 2.25 17.06 -11.82
N CYS A 289 2.34 15.81 -12.28
CA CYS A 289 2.71 15.47 -13.66
C CYS A 289 1.58 15.67 -14.70
N ASP A 290 1.96 15.70 -15.98
CA ASP A 290 1.08 15.71 -17.14
C ASP A 290 0.76 14.27 -17.58
N PHE A 291 -0.51 13.88 -17.50
CA PHE A 291 -0.97 12.56 -17.93
C PHE A 291 -1.58 12.58 -19.35
N GLY A 292 -1.49 13.68 -20.09
CA GLY A 292 -1.91 13.80 -21.50
C GLY A 292 -3.34 14.31 -21.73
N GLY A 293 -4.12 14.64 -20.69
CA GLY A 293 -5.45 15.23 -20.80
C GLY A 293 -5.47 16.75 -21.06
N GLY A 294 -4.31 17.34 -21.38
CA GLY A 294 -4.18 18.73 -21.82
C GLY A 294 -4.52 19.78 -20.75
N LYS A 295 -4.91 20.98 -21.20
CA LYS A 295 -5.13 22.15 -20.33
C LYS A 295 -6.26 21.95 -19.32
N ALA A 296 -7.32 21.22 -19.70
CA ALA A 296 -8.46 20.93 -18.82
C ALA A 296 -8.05 20.03 -17.64
N GLU A 297 -7.32 18.94 -17.91
CA GLU A 297 -6.75 18.06 -16.89
C GLU A 297 -5.80 18.81 -15.95
N LYS A 298 -4.86 19.59 -16.50
CA LYS A 298 -3.90 20.36 -15.70
C LYS A 298 -4.60 21.33 -14.74
N LEU A 299 -5.67 21.99 -15.19
CA LEU A 299 -6.48 22.89 -14.36
C LEU A 299 -7.30 22.14 -13.31
N ALA A 300 -7.91 21.00 -13.65
CA ALA A 300 -8.69 20.18 -12.73
C ALA A 300 -7.80 19.62 -11.59
N LEU A 301 -6.63 19.07 -11.93
CA LEU A 301 -5.66 18.57 -10.95
C LEU A 301 -5.07 19.71 -10.10
N ALA A 302 -4.87 20.91 -10.66
CA ALA A 302 -4.46 22.09 -9.90
C ALA A 302 -5.53 22.55 -8.89
N LYS A 303 -6.82 22.61 -9.30
CA LYS A 303 -7.93 22.92 -8.39
C LYS A 303 -8.04 21.88 -7.27
N TYR A 304 -7.88 20.59 -7.59
CA TYR A 304 -7.86 19.51 -6.60
C TYR A 304 -6.70 19.67 -5.60
N ARG A 305 -5.49 20.01 -6.06
CA ARG A 305 -4.35 20.32 -5.18
C ARG A 305 -4.64 21.48 -4.22
N GLN A 306 -5.36 22.51 -4.67
CA GLN A 306 -5.71 23.65 -3.83
C GLN A 306 -6.70 23.28 -2.73
N VAL A 307 -7.70 22.43 -3.04
CA VAL A 307 -8.71 21.99 -2.05
C VAL A 307 -8.08 21.08 -0.99
N ILE A 308 -7.29 20.08 -1.37
CA ILE A 308 -6.80 19.05 -0.45
C ILE A 308 -5.52 19.46 0.31
N TRP A 309 -4.57 20.11 -0.36
CA TRP A 309 -3.26 20.45 0.25
C TRP A 309 -2.98 21.96 0.33
N GLN A 310 -3.98 22.82 0.09
CA GLN A 310 -3.82 24.29 0.10
C GLN A 310 -2.70 24.76 -0.86
N GLY A 311 -2.46 24.01 -1.93
CA GLY A 311 -1.37 24.26 -2.90
C GLY A 311 0.02 23.78 -2.45
N ARG A 312 0.18 23.23 -1.24
CA ARG A 312 1.47 22.84 -0.63
C ARG A 312 2.00 21.49 -1.13
N VAL A 313 2.07 21.31 -2.44
CA VAL A 313 2.60 20.10 -3.10
C VAL A 313 3.96 20.40 -3.70
N LEU A 314 5.05 19.93 -3.05
CA LEU A 314 6.43 20.23 -3.45
C LEU A 314 6.73 19.93 -4.94
N ASN A 315 6.11 18.90 -5.51
CA ASN A 315 6.31 18.56 -6.92
C ASN A 315 5.80 19.64 -7.90
N SER A 316 4.85 20.51 -7.54
CA SER A 316 4.36 21.55 -8.46
C SER A 316 5.31 22.74 -8.62
N GLN A 317 6.56 22.63 -8.12
CA GLN A 317 7.65 23.56 -8.37
C GLN A 317 8.57 23.12 -9.54
N PHE A 318 8.34 21.92 -10.11
CA PHE A 318 9.15 21.35 -11.19
C PHE A 318 8.32 21.18 -12.47
N THR A 319 9.01 21.09 -13.61
CA THR A 319 8.41 20.75 -14.92
C THR A 319 8.01 19.27 -15.01
N ASP A 320 7.13 18.90 -15.97
CA ASP A 320 6.77 17.47 -16.17
C ASP A 320 8.00 16.66 -16.59
N GLU A 321 8.85 17.24 -17.42
CA GLU A 321 10.08 16.66 -17.93
C GLU A 321 11.08 16.38 -16.79
N GLU A 322 11.22 17.28 -15.81
CA GLU A 322 12.00 17.03 -14.58
C GLU A 322 11.36 15.98 -13.68
N LEU A 323 10.03 15.98 -13.53
CA LEU A 323 9.33 15.00 -12.70
C LEU A 323 9.42 13.59 -13.32
N ARG A 324 9.28 13.46 -14.64
CA ARG A 324 9.46 12.22 -15.39
C ARG A 324 10.89 11.74 -15.34
N SER A 325 11.87 12.54 -15.75
CA SER A 325 13.29 12.13 -15.79
C SER A 325 13.86 11.75 -14.41
N ARG A 326 13.32 12.31 -13.31
CA ARG A 326 13.65 11.94 -11.93
C ARG A 326 12.80 10.79 -11.36
N GLY A 327 11.93 10.17 -12.16
CA GLY A 327 11.09 9.05 -11.75
C GLY A 327 10.02 9.37 -10.69
N ARG A 328 9.56 10.62 -10.62
CA ARG A 328 8.57 11.10 -9.64
C ARG A 328 7.11 10.96 -10.11
N CYS A 329 6.88 10.78 -11.41
CA CYS A 329 5.53 10.55 -11.96
C CYS A 329 5.09 9.09 -11.78
N PRO A 330 3.84 8.84 -11.32
CA PRO A 330 3.16 7.56 -11.51
C PRO A 330 3.10 7.17 -12.99
N LEU A 331 3.17 5.87 -13.29
CA LEU A 331 2.89 5.35 -14.62
C LEU A 331 1.37 5.43 -14.91
N THR A 332 1.03 5.84 -16.13
CA THR A 332 -0.30 5.64 -16.72
C THR A 332 -0.58 4.14 -16.99
N PRO A 333 -1.85 3.75 -17.25
CA PRO A 333 -2.17 2.38 -17.67
C PRO A 333 -1.43 1.93 -18.95
N GLU A 334 -1.13 2.85 -19.86
CA GLU A 334 -0.29 2.57 -21.05
C GLU A 334 1.16 2.29 -20.63
N GLU A 335 1.79 3.18 -19.85
CA GLU A 335 3.18 3.05 -19.41
C GLU A 335 3.41 1.79 -18.53
N ILE A 336 2.45 1.39 -17.67
CA ILE A 336 2.54 0.12 -16.90
C ILE A 336 2.28 -1.11 -17.79
N GLY A 337 1.36 -1.03 -18.76
CA GLY A 337 1.09 -2.13 -19.69
C GLY A 337 2.28 -2.45 -20.60
N LEU A 338 3.00 -1.41 -21.04
CA LEU A 338 4.26 -1.54 -21.78
C LEU A 338 5.36 -2.15 -20.92
N LEU A 339 5.54 -1.69 -19.68
CA LEU A 339 6.48 -2.30 -18.72
C LEU A 339 6.18 -3.78 -18.50
N LEU A 340 4.92 -4.16 -18.27
CA LEU A 340 4.53 -5.56 -18.09
C LEU A 340 4.81 -6.39 -19.35
N SER A 341 4.49 -5.86 -20.52
CA SER A 341 4.74 -6.51 -21.81
C SER A 341 6.23 -6.77 -22.07
N ALA A 342 7.09 -5.80 -21.76
CA ALA A 342 8.55 -5.90 -21.89
C ALA A 342 9.22 -6.70 -20.77
N LEU A 343 8.49 -7.05 -19.70
CA LEU A 343 8.91 -8.02 -18.70
C LEU A 343 8.48 -9.46 -19.04
N GLY A 344 7.70 -9.66 -20.10
CA GLY A 344 7.22 -10.97 -20.57
C GLY A 344 5.82 -11.37 -20.11
N PHE A 345 5.04 -10.49 -19.46
CA PHE A 345 3.62 -10.76 -19.21
C PHE A 345 2.83 -10.52 -20.48
N ASP A 346 1.90 -11.41 -20.84
CA ASP A 346 1.09 -11.32 -22.05
C ASP A 346 -0.42 -11.47 -21.80
N ASN A 347 -1.20 -11.54 -22.87
CA ASN A 347 -2.66 -11.56 -22.84
C ASN A 347 -3.28 -12.76 -22.12
N THR A 348 -2.48 -13.80 -21.80
CA THR A 348 -2.90 -14.93 -20.95
C THR A 348 -2.77 -14.63 -19.45
N THR A 349 -2.07 -13.56 -19.08
CA THR A 349 -1.80 -13.18 -17.68
C THR A 349 -3.03 -12.58 -17.02
N ARG A 350 -3.46 -13.18 -15.90
CA ARG A 350 -4.55 -12.65 -15.06
C ARG A 350 -4.03 -11.53 -14.15
N LEU A 351 -4.54 -10.32 -14.33
CA LEU A 351 -4.10 -9.12 -13.61
C LEU A 351 -5.21 -8.68 -12.64
N TYR A 352 -4.94 -8.67 -11.33
CA TYR A 352 -5.86 -8.11 -10.35
C TYR A 352 -5.57 -6.63 -10.12
N LEU A 353 -6.55 -5.79 -10.41
CA LEU A 353 -6.46 -4.35 -10.24
C LEU A 353 -7.09 -4.01 -8.89
N ALA A 354 -6.25 -3.94 -7.85
CA ALA A 354 -6.52 -3.42 -6.48
C ALA A 354 -6.84 -1.92 -6.44
N SER A 355 -7.67 -1.54 -7.38
CA SER A 355 -8.05 -0.20 -7.72
C SER A 355 -9.56 -0.12 -7.55
N HIS A 356 -10.02 1.10 -7.36
CA HIS A 356 -11.39 1.53 -7.52
C HIS A 356 -11.25 2.65 -8.61
N LYS A 357 -12.21 3.54 -8.90
CA LYS A 357 -12.29 4.12 -10.28
C LYS A 357 -10.99 4.78 -10.81
N VAL A 358 -10.69 4.56 -12.10
CA VAL A 358 -9.66 5.35 -12.82
C VAL A 358 -10.03 6.83 -12.84
N TYR A 359 -9.10 7.70 -12.50
CA TYR A 359 -9.08 9.05 -13.06
C TYR A 359 -9.07 8.97 -14.60
N GLY A 360 -9.93 9.72 -15.29
CA GLY A 360 -10.10 9.59 -16.75
C GLY A 360 -10.87 8.35 -17.23
N GLY A 361 -11.31 7.46 -16.33
CA GLY A 361 -12.22 6.35 -16.62
C GLY A 361 -11.75 5.37 -17.71
N GLU A 362 -12.71 4.80 -18.43
CA GLU A 362 -12.49 3.77 -19.46
C GLU A 362 -11.47 4.20 -20.52
N ALA A 363 -11.54 5.48 -20.93
CA ALA A 363 -10.65 6.06 -21.93
C ALA A 363 -9.15 5.99 -21.58
N ARG A 364 -8.79 5.78 -20.31
CA ARG A 364 -7.40 5.57 -19.88
C ARG A 364 -7.02 4.11 -19.66
N ILE A 365 -7.96 3.23 -19.28
CA ILE A 365 -7.66 1.84 -18.92
C ILE A 365 -7.76 0.87 -20.11
N SER A 366 -8.44 1.28 -21.18
CA SER A 366 -8.62 0.50 -22.41
C SER A 366 -7.30 0.04 -23.06
N THR A 367 -6.24 0.86 -23.01
CA THR A 367 -4.90 0.48 -23.49
C THR A 367 -4.31 -0.68 -22.68
N LEU A 368 -4.44 -0.65 -21.35
CA LEU A 368 -4.01 -1.76 -20.48
C LEU A 368 -4.85 -3.01 -20.74
N ARG A 369 -6.18 -2.88 -20.89
CA ARG A 369 -7.06 -4.03 -21.20
C ARG A 369 -6.77 -4.64 -22.58
N SER A 370 -6.34 -3.84 -23.55
CA SER A 370 -5.96 -4.36 -24.88
C SER A 370 -4.72 -5.26 -24.84
N LEU A 371 -3.80 -5.01 -23.90
CA LEU A 371 -2.63 -5.85 -23.64
C LEU A 371 -2.96 -7.03 -22.70
N PHE A 372 -3.84 -6.80 -21.72
CA PHE A 372 -4.22 -7.74 -20.67
C PHE A 372 -5.75 -7.87 -20.59
N PRO A 373 -6.39 -8.68 -21.45
CA PRO A 373 -7.84 -8.82 -21.49
C PRO A 373 -8.39 -9.59 -20.28
N LEU A 374 -7.57 -10.44 -19.64
CA LEU A 374 -7.92 -11.17 -18.41
C LEU A 374 -7.65 -10.35 -17.13
N MET A 375 -7.81 -9.04 -17.22
CA MET A 375 -7.73 -8.11 -16.09
C MET A 375 -9.04 -8.14 -15.30
N GLU A 376 -8.95 -8.17 -13.97
CA GLU A 376 -10.08 -8.33 -13.04
C GLU A 376 -9.92 -7.38 -11.84
N ASP A 377 -11.00 -7.08 -11.12
CA ASP A 377 -10.94 -6.26 -9.89
C ASP A 377 -11.96 -6.74 -8.83
N LYS A 378 -12.06 -6.06 -7.68
CA LYS A 378 -13.03 -6.46 -6.64
C LYS A 378 -14.47 -6.50 -7.15
N LYS A 379 -14.87 -5.55 -8.00
CA LYS A 379 -16.24 -5.39 -8.48
C LYS A 379 -16.63 -6.54 -9.39
N SER A 380 -15.72 -6.97 -10.27
CA SER A 380 -15.96 -8.10 -11.18
C SER A 380 -15.94 -9.46 -10.46
N LEU A 381 -15.01 -9.65 -9.53
CA LEU A 381 -14.78 -10.94 -8.86
C LEU A 381 -15.72 -11.23 -7.68
N THR A 382 -16.68 -10.35 -7.35
CA THR A 382 -17.62 -10.54 -6.23
C THR A 382 -19.04 -10.06 -6.55
N SER A 383 -20.00 -10.57 -5.78
CA SER A 383 -21.37 -10.05 -5.67
C SER A 383 -21.42 -8.73 -4.88
N SER A 384 -22.57 -8.04 -4.88
CA SER A 384 -22.75 -6.83 -4.06
C SER A 384 -22.95 -7.14 -2.59
N GLU A 385 -23.38 -8.36 -2.31
CA GLU A 385 -23.73 -8.94 -1.03
C GLU A 385 -22.45 -9.30 -0.27
N GLU A 386 -21.49 -9.96 -0.92
CA GLU A 386 -20.12 -10.17 -0.39
C GLU A 386 -19.41 -8.85 -0.07
N ARG A 387 -19.68 -7.78 -0.84
CA ARG A 387 -19.09 -6.45 -0.61
C ARG A 387 -19.81 -5.64 0.47
N ALA A 388 -20.95 -6.08 1.00
CA ALA A 388 -21.82 -5.25 1.85
C ALA A 388 -21.08 -4.66 3.06
N GLN A 389 -20.20 -5.44 3.71
CA GLN A 389 -19.46 -5.02 4.91
C GLN A 389 -18.33 -4.00 4.63
N ILE A 390 -17.83 -3.93 3.39
CA ILE A 390 -16.75 -3.02 2.97
C ILE A 390 -17.26 -1.83 2.13
N LYS A 391 -18.54 -1.81 1.76
CA LYS A 391 -19.14 -0.81 0.86
C LYS A 391 -19.05 0.59 1.46
N GLY A 392 -18.44 1.52 0.73
CA GLY A 392 -18.22 2.91 1.19
C GLY A 392 -17.04 3.10 2.15
N LYS A 393 -16.47 2.02 2.71
CA LYS A 393 -15.34 2.06 3.64
C LYS A 393 -14.01 1.94 2.87
N ALA A 394 -13.44 3.09 2.48
CA ALA A 394 -12.21 3.18 1.69
C ALA A 394 -11.01 2.43 2.31
N SER A 395 -10.89 2.42 3.64
CA SER A 395 -9.87 1.70 4.40
C SER A 395 -10.10 0.18 4.34
N LEU A 396 -11.34 -0.30 4.41
CA LEU A 396 -11.61 -1.75 4.29
C LEU A 396 -11.41 -2.23 2.85
N LEU A 397 -11.80 -1.42 1.86
CA LEU A 397 -11.45 -1.65 0.45
C LEU A 397 -9.92 -1.75 0.27
N ALA A 398 -9.16 -0.83 0.86
CA ALA A 398 -7.69 -0.85 0.82
C ALA A 398 -7.07 -2.01 1.63
N ALA A 399 -7.76 -2.54 2.65
CA ALA A 399 -7.33 -3.70 3.43
C ALA A 399 -7.53 -5.01 2.64
N VAL A 400 -8.66 -5.18 1.96
CA VAL A 400 -8.88 -6.28 1.00
C VAL A 400 -7.83 -6.23 -0.11
N ASP A 401 -7.58 -5.04 -0.67
CA ASP A 401 -6.52 -4.84 -1.67
C ASP A 401 -5.13 -5.21 -1.13
N TYR A 402 -4.81 -4.87 0.12
CA TYR A 402 -3.56 -5.26 0.76
C TYR A 402 -3.48 -6.79 0.91
N TYR A 403 -4.57 -7.44 1.30
CA TYR A 403 -4.62 -8.88 1.49
C TYR A 403 -4.38 -9.63 0.17
N VAL A 404 -5.06 -9.23 -0.92
CA VAL A 404 -4.80 -9.83 -2.25
C VAL A 404 -3.39 -9.48 -2.73
N SER A 405 -2.89 -8.25 -2.48
CA SER A 405 -1.49 -7.86 -2.79
C SER A 405 -0.43 -8.70 -2.08
N MET A 406 -0.76 -9.27 -0.93
CA MET A 406 0.17 -10.09 -0.14
C MET A 406 0.21 -11.55 -0.60
N HIS A 407 -0.93 -12.12 -0.98
CA HIS A 407 -1.06 -13.53 -1.33
C HIS A 407 -1.02 -13.80 -2.84
N SER A 408 -0.99 -12.75 -3.66
CA SER A 408 -0.68 -12.85 -5.08
C SER A 408 0.71 -13.40 -5.32
N ASP A 409 0.91 -14.06 -6.45
CA ASP A 409 2.14 -14.80 -6.73
C ASP A 409 3.30 -13.83 -7.03
N ILE A 410 3.01 -12.67 -7.63
CA ILE A 410 3.93 -11.53 -7.77
C ILE A 410 3.19 -10.21 -7.43
N PHE A 411 3.92 -9.14 -7.10
CA PHE A 411 3.38 -7.77 -6.89
C PHE A 411 4.11 -6.74 -7.76
N ILE A 412 3.42 -5.70 -8.22
CA ILE A 412 4.01 -4.57 -8.97
C ILE A 412 3.16 -3.30 -8.78
N SER A 413 3.76 -2.12 -8.66
CA SER A 413 3.01 -0.87 -8.50
C SER A 413 3.39 0.20 -9.53
N ALA A 414 2.40 0.87 -10.11
CA ALA A 414 2.60 2.02 -11.00
C ALA A 414 3.25 3.24 -10.33
N SER A 415 3.43 3.24 -9.00
CA SER A 415 4.06 4.32 -8.25
C SER A 415 4.55 3.84 -6.87
N PRO A 416 5.69 4.37 -6.34
CA PRO A 416 6.25 3.99 -5.04
C PRO A 416 5.56 4.70 -3.86
N GLY A 417 4.23 4.56 -3.74
CA GLY A 417 3.44 5.14 -2.63
C GLY A 417 3.47 4.33 -1.33
N ASN A 418 2.78 4.84 -0.29
CA ASN A 418 2.74 4.24 1.06
C ASN A 418 2.39 2.73 1.06
N MET A 419 1.39 2.35 0.25
CA MET A 419 0.94 0.96 0.15
C MET A 419 1.86 0.08 -0.71
N HIS A 420 2.58 0.65 -1.69
CA HIS A 420 3.70 -0.07 -2.34
C HIS A 420 4.75 -0.43 -1.30
N ASN A 421 5.18 0.54 -0.47
CA ASN A 421 6.20 0.30 0.54
C ASN A 421 5.76 -0.75 1.57
N ALA A 422 4.52 -0.65 2.07
CA ALA A 422 3.96 -1.57 3.06
C ALA A 422 3.70 -2.99 2.54
N VAL A 423 3.39 -3.17 1.25
CA VAL A 423 3.29 -4.51 0.62
C VAL A 423 4.69 -5.05 0.29
N VAL A 424 5.59 -4.24 -0.30
CA VAL A 424 6.96 -4.67 -0.65
C VAL A 424 7.70 -5.20 0.58
N GLY A 425 7.65 -4.48 1.72
CA GLY A 425 8.35 -4.92 2.92
C GLY A 425 7.78 -6.22 3.49
N HIS A 426 6.45 -6.39 3.49
CA HIS A 426 5.80 -7.59 3.99
C HIS A 426 5.97 -8.79 3.05
N ARG A 427 5.91 -8.59 1.73
CA ARG A 427 6.29 -9.62 0.75
C ARG A 427 7.77 -10.00 0.89
N THR A 428 8.66 -9.05 1.17
CA THR A 428 10.08 -9.35 1.45
C THR A 428 10.24 -10.18 2.73
N TYR A 429 9.47 -9.89 3.78
CA TYR A 429 9.45 -10.64 5.04
C TYR A 429 8.99 -12.10 4.84
N GLU A 430 8.04 -12.35 3.93
CA GLU A 430 7.55 -13.68 3.55
C GLU A 430 8.28 -14.31 2.34
N ASN A 431 9.38 -13.73 1.85
CA ASN A 431 10.12 -14.19 0.65
C ASN A 431 9.27 -14.30 -0.64
N MET A 432 8.28 -13.41 -0.82
CA MET A 432 7.34 -13.38 -1.94
C MET A 432 7.81 -12.45 -3.08
N LYS A 433 7.77 -12.95 -4.32
CA LYS A 433 8.27 -12.27 -5.53
C LYS A 433 7.58 -10.91 -5.74
N THR A 434 8.34 -9.86 -6.04
CA THR A 434 7.86 -8.47 -6.06
C THR A 434 8.65 -7.62 -7.05
N ILE A 435 8.05 -7.27 -8.18
CA ILE A 435 8.67 -6.38 -9.18
C ILE A 435 8.55 -4.93 -8.71
N LYS A 436 9.69 -4.26 -8.51
CA LYS A 436 9.77 -2.84 -8.15
C LYS A 436 10.23 -2.01 -9.34
N PRO A 437 9.33 -1.29 -10.04
CA PRO A 437 9.68 -0.56 -11.26
C PRO A 437 10.85 0.40 -11.08
N ASN A 438 11.66 0.54 -12.12
CA ASN A 438 12.80 1.44 -12.18
C ASN A 438 12.35 2.81 -12.70
N MET A 439 11.61 3.55 -11.86
CA MET A 439 10.90 4.77 -12.25
C MET A 439 11.76 5.82 -12.97
N ALA A 440 13.05 5.96 -12.62
CA ALA A 440 13.96 6.90 -13.27
C ALA A 440 14.33 6.46 -14.71
N LEU A 441 14.62 5.17 -14.89
CA LEU A 441 14.85 4.58 -16.22
C LEU A 441 13.58 4.66 -17.08
N LEU A 442 12.44 4.26 -16.53
CA LEU A 442 11.14 4.35 -17.21
C LEU A 442 10.81 5.77 -17.64
N GLY A 443 11.08 6.75 -16.76
CA GLY A 443 10.93 8.17 -17.07
C GLY A 443 11.80 8.64 -18.23
N GLN A 444 13.03 8.12 -18.37
CA GLN A 444 13.91 8.41 -19.51
C GLN A 444 13.44 7.71 -20.80
N LEU A 445 13.09 6.42 -20.72
CA LEU A 445 12.60 5.65 -21.86
C LEU A 445 11.31 6.24 -22.46
N PHE A 446 10.33 6.61 -21.62
CA PHE A 446 9.08 7.22 -22.08
C PHE A 446 9.21 8.70 -22.50
N LEU A 447 10.34 9.36 -22.24
CA LEU A 447 10.64 10.67 -22.85
C LEU A 447 11.20 10.51 -24.28
N ASN A 448 11.79 9.37 -24.63
CA ASN A 448 12.24 9.09 -26.00
C ASN A 448 11.06 8.65 -26.89
N LYS A 449 10.64 9.53 -27.81
CA LYS A 449 9.53 9.28 -28.75
C LYS A 449 9.92 8.41 -29.95
N SER A 450 11.22 8.22 -30.21
CA SER A 450 11.73 7.48 -31.37
C SER A 450 12.04 6.02 -31.06
N LEU A 451 12.16 5.66 -29.79
CA LEU A 451 12.55 4.34 -29.28
C LEU A 451 11.77 3.19 -29.95
N GLU A 452 12.49 2.18 -30.44
CA GLU A 452 11.89 0.97 -30.99
C GLU A 452 11.65 -0.09 -29.91
N TRP A 453 10.82 -1.10 -30.23
CA TRP A 453 10.40 -2.10 -29.23
C TRP A 453 11.56 -2.92 -28.65
N LEU A 454 12.51 -3.35 -29.48
CA LEU A 454 13.64 -4.18 -29.03
C LEU A 454 14.53 -3.40 -28.04
N GLU A 455 14.86 -2.15 -28.36
CA GLU A 455 15.64 -1.25 -27.49
C GLU A 455 14.94 -1.01 -26.15
N PHE A 456 13.60 -0.87 -26.17
CA PHE A 456 12.79 -0.77 -24.97
C PHE A 456 12.80 -2.07 -24.16
N GLU A 457 12.58 -3.23 -24.79
CA GLU A 457 12.55 -4.54 -24.11
C GLU A 457 13.89 -4.86 -23.43
N GLU A 458 15.01 -4.72 -24.14
CA GLU A 458 16.36 -4.93 -23.58
C GLU A 458 16.65 -4.00 -22.40
N ALA A 459 16.34 -2.71 -22.53
CA ALA A 459 16.53 -1.74 -21.44
C ALA A 459 15.63 -2.04 -20.23
N ILE A 460 14.40 -2.50 -20.44
CA ILE A 460 13.50 -2.92 -19.35
C ILE A 460 14.03 -4.18 -18.65
N VAL A 461 14.45 -5.21 -19.39
CA VAL A 461 14.94 -6.48 -18.81
C VAL A 461 16.18 -6.25 -17.95
N GLU A 462 17.24 -5.62 -18.48
CA GLU A 462 18.46 -5.36 -17.69
C GLU A 462 18.18 -4.37 -16.55
N GLY A 463 17.34 -3.36 -16.81
CA GLY A 463 16.93 -2.37 -15.83
C GLY A 463 16.11 -2.89 -14.64
N HIS A 464 15.59 -4.13 -14.71
CA HIS A 464 14.77 -4.76 -13.68
C HIS A 464 15.30 -6.08 -13.09
N LYS A 465 16.26 -6.75 -13.74
CA LYS A 465 16.97 -7.98 -13.32
C LYS A 465 17.15 -8.18 -11.80
N ASN A 466 17.60 -7.15 -11.08
CA ASN A 466 17.82 -7.16 -9.62
C ASN A 466 16.73 -6.43 -8.81
N ARG A 467 15.47 -6.46 -9.29
CA ARG A 467 14.31 -5.72 -8.75
C ARG A 467 13.03 -6.58 -8.68
N HIS A 468 13.17 -7.91 -8.63
CA HIS A 468 12.06 -8.89 -8.57
C HIS A 468 11.72 -9.36 -7.14
N GLY A 469 12.28 -8.73 -6.11
CA GLY A 469 12.03 -9.03 -4.69
C GLY A 469 13.24 -9.59 -3.96
N GLN A 470 14.43 -9.60 -4.58
CA GLN A 470 15.69 -9.92 -3.92
C GLN A 470 15.88 -9.06 -2.65
N LEU A 471 16.36 -9.69 -1.58
CA LEU A 471 16.52 -9.06 -0.27
C LEU A 471 17.50 -7.88 -0.35
N ARG A 472 17.16 -6.78 0.35
CA ARG A 472 18.03 -5.60 0.48
C ARG A 472 18.16 -5.21 1.94
N LEU A 473 19.40 -5.12 2.41
CA LEU A 473 19.70 -4.59 3.74
C LEU A 473 19.31 -3.10 3.83
N ARG A 474 18.65 -2.74 4.93
CA ARG A 474 18.21 -1.41 5.28
C ARG A 474 19.40 -0.49 5.57
N LYS A 475 19.36 0.76 5.07
CA LYS A 475 20.24 1.84 5.55
C LYS A 475 19.61 2.53 6.75
N SER A 476 20.41 3.04 7.69
CA SER A 476 19.96 3.55 9.01
C SER A 476 18.68 4.40 9.00
N ALA A 477 18.56 5.39 8.10
CA ALA A 477 17.38 6.27 7.99
C ALA A 477 16.20 5.71 7.16
N GLN A 478 16.27 4.47 6.65
CA GLN A 478 15.19 3.85 5.87
C GLN A 478 14.22 3.08 6.77
N SER A 479 12.93 3.07 6.40
CA SER A 479 11.90 2.37 7.16
C SER A 479 12.06 0.84 7.16
N ILE A 480 12.07 0.26 8.35
CA ILE A 480 11.98 -1.19 8.61
C ILE A 480 10.73 -1.83 7.96
N TYR A 481 9.63 -1.08 7.85
CA TYR A 481 8.38 -1.55 7.23
C TYR A 481 8.49 -1.70 5.69
N THR A 482 9.56 -1.17 5.08
CA THR A 482 9.84 -1.30 3.63
C THR A 482 11.05 -2.19 3.34
N TYR A 483 12.05 -2.18 4.23
CA TYR A 483 13.29 -2.95 4.14
C TYR A 483 13.46 -3.73 5.46
N PRO A 484 12.89 -4.94 5.59
CA PRO A 484 12.80 -5.65 6.87
C PRO A 484 14.11 -6.28 7.35
N ALA A 485 15.15 -6.38 6.52
CA ALA A 485 16.44 -6.95 6.93
C ALA A 485 17.48 -5.84 7.23
N PRO A 486 18.26 -5.94 8.32
CA PRO A 486 18.30 -7.04 9.28
C PRO A 486 17.25 -6.96 10.40
N ASP A 487 16.69 -5.79 10.71
CA ASP A 487 15.99 -5.49 11.98
C ASP A 487 14.81 -6.43 12.32
N CYS A 488 14.11 -6.93 11.29
CA CYS A 488 12.94 -7.80 11.41
C CYS A 488 13.22 -9.27 11.03
N MET A 489 14.43 -9.61 10.57
CA MET A 489 14.73 -10.89 9.92
C MET A 489 16.04 -11.49 10.42
N CYS A 490 16.04 -12.81 10.62
CA CYS A 490 17.19 -13.54 11.12
C CYS A 490 17.94 -14.19 9.95
N ASN A 491 19.24 -14.44 10.09
CA ASN A 491 19.99 -15.23 9.11
C ASN A 491 19.34 -16.62 8.94
N ALA A 492 19.37 -17.12 7.70
CA ALA A 492 18.74 -18.38 7.29
C ALA A 492 19.49 -19.62 7.78
#